data_AF-A0A520BTI8-F1
#
_entry.id   AF-A0A520BTI8-F1
#
_cell.length_a   1.000
_cell.length_b   1.000
_cell.length_c   1.000
_cell.angle_alpha   90.00
_cell.angle_beta   90.00
_cell.angle_gamma   90.00
#
_symmetry.space_group_name_H-M   'P 1'
#
loop_
_entity.id
_entity.type
_entity.pdbx_description
1 polymer ?
#
loop_
_entity_poly.entity_id
_entity_poly.type
_entity_poly.pdbx_seq_one_letter_code
_entity_poly.pdbx_strand_id
1 'polypeptide(L)' 'VMRIIKKKANSTKDLQVGFLALNKNGEYGAFAIQQGFSFAVCDNQKQDLIVKGKSHY' A
#
# COMPACT_ATOMS: atom_id res chain seq x y z
N VAL A 1 8.55 9.96 -4.65
CA VAL A 1 7.12 10.21 -4.33
C VAL A 1 6.73 11.69 -4.48
N MET A 2 7.43 12.64 -3.84
CA MET A 2 7.10 14.08 -3.95
C MET A 2 7.06 14.67 -5.37
N ARG A 3 7.80 14.10 -6.34
CA ARG A 3 7.85 14.61 -7.73
C ARG A 3 6.57 14.33 -8.54
N ILE A 4 5.81 13.30 -8.20
CA ILE A 4 4.57 12.90 -8.91
C ILE A 4 3.39 13.73 -8.40
N ILE A 5 3.33 13.94 -7.07
CA ILE A 5 2.30 14.73 -6.38
C ILE A 5 2.27 16.18 -6.92
N LYS A 6 3.46 16.75 -7.19
CA LYS A 6 3.58 18.13 -7.69
C LYS A 6 3.11 18.33 -9.14
N LYS A 7 3.01 17.25 -9.95
CA LYS A 7 2.60 17.32 -11.36
C LYS A 7 1.10 17.13 -11.59
N LYS A 8 0.34 16.62 -10.61
CA LYS A 8 -1.11 16.34 -10.70
C LYS A 8 -1.86 16.76 -9.43
N ALA A 9 -1.69 18.00 -8.99
CA ALA A 9 -2.29 18.51 -7.75
C ALA A 9 -3.83 18.43 -7.70
N ASN A 10 -4.52 18.42 -8.85
CA ASN A 10 -5.98 18.36 -8.92
C ASN A 10 -6.58 16.94 -8.99
N SER A 11 -5.76 15.88 -9.14
CA SER A 11 -6.26 14.50 -9.22
C SER A 11 -5.85 13.63 -8.03
N THR A 12 -5.01 14.12 -7.12
CA THR A 12 -4.52 13.35 -5.96
C THR A 12 -5.53 13.19 -4.83
N LYS A 13 -6.66 13.91 -4.84
CA LYS A 13 -7.78 13.66 -3.92
C LYS A 13 -8.64 12.46 -4.34
N ASP A 14 -8.78 12.22 -5.65
CA ASP A 14 -9.56 11.09 -6.18
C ASP A 14 -8.70 9.86 -6.53
N LEU A 15 -7.38 10.03 -6.63
CA LEU A 15 -6.47 8.94 -6.98
C LEU A 15 -5.96 8.21 -5.74
N GLN A 16 -6.63 7.11 -5.40
CA GLN A 16 -6.12 6.14 -4.44
C GLN A 16 -4.97 5.35 -5.08
N VAL A 17 -3.76 5.51 -4.54
CA VAL A 17 -2.58 4.72 -4.94
C VAL A 17 -2.08 3.95 -3.72
N GLY A 18 -2.07 2.62 -3.85
CA GLY A 18 -1.46 1.70 -2.92
C GLY A 18 -0.25 1.03 -3.56
N PHE A 19 0.81 0.87 -2.78
CA PHE A 19 1.98 0.07 -3.11
C PHE A 19 1.99 -1.14 -2.18
N LEU A 20 2.13 -2.32 -2.75
CA LEU A 20 2.44 -3.56 -2.04
C LEU A 20 3.78 -4.05 -2.58
N ALA A 21 4.73 -4.30 -1.70
CA ALA A 21 6.04 -4.83 -2.03
C ALA A 21 6.27 -6.11 -1.23
N LEU A 22 6.85 -7.10 -1.92
CA LEU A 22 7.30 -8.37 -1.36
C LEU A 22 8.71 -8.61 -1.84
N ASN A 23 9.62 -8.98 -0.95
CA ASN A 23 10.97 -9.38 -1.33
C ASN A 23 11.10 -10.91 -1.43
N LYS A 24 12.24 -11.38 -1.97
CA LYS A 24 12.51 -12.82 -2.13
C LYS A 24 12.67 -13.56 -0.79
N ASN A 25 12.86 -12.84 0.31
CA ASN A 25 12.96 -13.40 1.65
C ASN A 25 11.60 -13.56 2.32
N GLY A 26 10.50 -13.17 1.66
CA GLY A 26 9.13 -13.24 2.18
C GLY A 26 8.72 -12.05 3.05
N GLU A 27 9.59 -11.04 3.20
CA GLU A 27 9.24 -9.80 3.89
C GLU A 27 8.35 -8.95 3.00
N TYR A 28 7.23 -8.50 3.56
CA TYR A 28 6.24 -7.71 2.86
C TYR A 28 6.03 -6.36 3.53
N GLY A 29 5.63 -5.38 2.73
CA GLY A 29 5.27 -4.05 3.20
C GLY A 29 4.26 -3.40 2.26
N ALA A 30 3.34 -2.63 2.82
CA ALA A 30 2.38 -1.87 2.03
C ALA A 30 2.32 -0.42 2.48
N PHE A 31 2.11 0.46 1.50
CA PHE A 31 1.97 1.89 1.70
C PHE A 31 0.89 2.46 0.78
N ALA A 32 -0.06 3.20 1.34
CA ALA A 32 -1.12 3.84 0.57
C ALA A 32 -1.19 5.34 0.84
N ILE A 33 -1.64 6.10 -0.16
CA ILE A 33 -1.88 7.53 0.00
C ILE A 33 -3.09 7.76 0.91
N GLN A 34 -4.18 7.01 0.72
CA GLN A 34 -5.42 7.11 1.50
C GLN A 34 -5.57 5.97 2.51
N GLN A 35 -6.32 6.23 3.59
CA GLN A 35 -6.70 5.24 4.60
C GLN A 35 -7.60 4.15 4.01
N GLY A 36 -7.63 2.97 4.65
CA GLY A 36 -8.50 1.86 4.26
C GLY A 36 -7.84 0.80 3.37
N PHE A 37 -6.59 0.98 2.96
CA PHE A 37 -5.85 -0.04 2.23
C PHE A 37 -5.46 -1.21 3.15
N SER A 38 -5.98 -2.40 2.86
CA SER A 38 -5.62 -3.66 3.52
C SER A 38 -5.23 -4.68 2.47
N PHE A 39 -4.29 -5.57 2.80
CA PHE A 39 -3.84 -6.62 1.91
C PHE A 39 -3.83 -7.97 2.65
N ALA A 40 -4.13 -9.04 1.92
CA ALA A 40 -4.05 -10.39 2.45
C ALA A 40 -2.63 -10.93 2.27
N VAL A 41 -2.10 -11.55 3.31
CA VAL A 41 -0.85 -12.29 3.32
C VAL A 41 -1.21 -13.76 3.42
N CYS A 42 -0.78 -14.51 2.42
CA CYS A 42 -0.95 -15.95 2.35
C CYS A 42 0.45 -16.57 2.37
N ASP A 43 0.87 -17.06 3.52
CA ASP A 43 2.11 -17.78 3.69
C ASP A 43 1.84 -19.25 4.06
N ASN A 44 2.89 -20.08 4.07
CA ASN A 44 2.77 -21.52 4.35
C ASN A 44 2.37 -21.82 5.82
N GLN A 45 2.30 -20.81 6.69
CA GLN A 45 1.92 -20.91 8.10
C GLN A 45 0.52 -20.35 8.37
N LYS A 46 0.09 -19.32 7.63
CA LYS A 46 -1.18 -18.61 7.77
C LYS A 46 -1.64 -18.09 6.41
N GLN A 47 -2.82 -18.53 5.99
CA GLN A 47 -3.44 -18.15 4.72
C GLN A 47 -4.48 -17.01 4.87
N ASP A 48 -4.81 -16.64 6.10
CA ASP A 48 -5.97 -15.79 6.41
C ASP A 48 -5.56 -14.41 6.97
N LEU A 49 -4.28 -14.05 6.85
CA LEU A 49 -3.74 -12.88 7.52
C LEU A 49 -4.07 -11.61 6.72
N ILE A 50 -4.98 -10.78 7.23
CA ILE A 50 -5.25 -9.46 6.64
C ILE A 50 -4.46 -8.40 7.40
N VAL A 51 -3.54 -7.74 6.70
CA VAL A 51 -2.69 -6.69 7.27
C VAL A 51 -3.10 -5.33 6.70
N LYS A 52 -3.25 -4.34 7.58
CA LYS A 52 -3.51 -2.95 7.17
C LYS A 52 -2.20 -2.33 6.68
N GLY A 53 -2.22 -1.80 5.46
CA GLY A 53 -1.08 -1.06 4.92
C GLY A 53 -0.92 0.28 5.63
N LYS A 54 0.31 0.78 5.73
CA LYS A 54 0.56 2.11 6.29
C LYS A 54 -0.03 3.17 5.36
N SER A 55 -0.75 4.15 5.91
CA SER A 55 -1.31 5.26 5.14
C SER A 55 -0.75 6.61 5.60
N HIS A 56 -0.70 7.59 4.70
CA HIS A 56 -0.19 8.94 4.99
C HIS A 56 -1.29 9.97 5.30
N TYR A 57 -2.47 9.84 4.69
CA TYR A 57 -3.65 10.64 5.06
C TYR A 57 -4.43 10.01 6.20
#